data_AF-A0A7K3DEQ5-F1
#
_entry.id   AF-A0A7K3DEQ5-F1
#
_cell.length_a   1.000
_cell.length_b   1.000
_cell.length_c   1.000
_cell.angle_alpha   90.00
_cell.angle_beta   90.00
_cell.angle_gamma   90.00
#
_symmetry.space_group_name_H-M   'P 1'
#
loop_
_entity.id
_entity.type
_entity.pdbx_description
1 polymer ?
#
loop_
_entity_poly.entity_id
_entity_poly.type
_entity_poly.pdbx_seq_one_letter_code
_entity_poly.pdbx_strand_id
1 'polypeptide(L)'
;MTGSARLWRPAAAHEDITFTFDAHLAAKDNMSPEKAYGTFSFSHYKNGEGAWAKGRIDCLMTGGRTAVMTGVVTESDSPHLGRRVGISVTDDGHRDRLGYTWSNPDADRLEVPRCMSAPPFEKVKKGTGDFQVLPWRPEYRTD
;
A
#
# COMPACT_ATOMS: atom_id res chain seq x y z
N MET A 1 -0.50 -9.62 -2.91
CA MET A 1 -0.96 -8.90 -1.71
C MET A 1 -2.32 -8.34 -2.03
N THR A 2 -3.34 -8.74 -1.29
CA THR A 2 -4.72 -8.28 -1.48
C THR A 2 -5.30 -7.84 -0.14
N GLY A 3 -6.41 -7.11 -0.14
CA GLY A 3 -7.18 -6.79 1.06
C GLY A 3 -7.39 -5.30 1.28
N SER A 4 -8.07 -4.96 2.37
CA SER A 4 -8.50 -3.63 2.75
C SER A 4 -8.37 -3.41 4.26
N ALA A 5 -8.02 -2.19 4.64
CA ALA A 5 -8.01 -1.78 6.03
C ALA A 5 -8.48 -0.35 6.18
N ARG A 6 -9.14 -0.08 7.31
CA ARG A 6 -9.32 1.29 7.80
C ARG A 6 -8.24 1.57 8.81
N LEU A 7 -7.62 2.75 8.77
CA LEU A 7 -6.67 3.12 9.81
C LEU A 7 -7.38 3.38 11.13
N TRP A 8 -6.69 3.07 12.23
CA TRP A 8 -7.16 3.46 13.54
C TRP A 8 -6.95 4.97 13.72
N ARG A 9 -8.02 5.65 14.13
CA ARG A 9 -8.01 7.05 14.54
C ARG A 9 -8.83 7.20 15.83
N PRO A 10 -8.50 8.17 16.71
CA PRO A 10 -9.36 8.52 17.83
C PRO A 10 -10.76 8.91 17.33
N ALA A 11 -11.82 8.49 18.03
CA ALA A 11 -13.19 8.79 17.59
C ALA A 11 -13.45 10.30 17.42
N ALA A 12 -12.90 11.11 18.32
CA ALA A 12 -13.01 12.58 18.28
C ALA A 12 -12.27 13.22 17.08
N ALA A 13 -11.43 12.49 16.36
CA ALA A 13 -10.78 13.01 15.15
C ALA A 13 -11.76 13.09 13.97
N HIS A 14 -12.85 12.30 14.00
CA HIS A 14 -13.83 12.19 12.92
C HIS A 14 -13.20 11.93 11.54
N GLU A 15 -12.10 11.16 11.53
CA GLU A 15 -11.36 10.76 10.34
C GLU A 15 -11.68 9.30 9.97
N ASP A 16 -11.96 9.06 8.69
CA ASP A 16 -12.03 7.73 8.08
C ASP A 16 -11.00 7.66 6.97
N ILE A 17 -10.02 6.77 7.13
CA ILE A 17 -8.94 6.55 6.18
C ILE A 17 -8.97 5.09 5.79
N THR A 18 -9.22 4.80 4.51
CA THR A 18 -9.30 3.43 4.00
C THR A 18 -8.26 3.22 2.91
N PHE A 19 -7.61 2.06 2.96
CA PHE A 19 -6.72 1.56 1.91
C PHE A 19 -7.24 0.23 1.41
N THR A 20 -7.18 0.00 0.10
CA THR A 20 -7.51 -1.29 -0.52
C THR A 20 -6.47 -1.62 -1.59
N PHE A 21 -6.06 -2.88 -1.64
CA PHE A 21 -5.03 -3.37 -2.53
C PHE A 21 -5.46 -4.62 -3.25
N ASP A 22 -5.09 -4.68 -4.52
CA ASP A 22 -5.17 -5.86 -5.37
C ASP A 22 -3.87 -5.97 -6.16
N ALA A 23 -2.82 -6.46 -5.52
CA ALA A 23 -1.45 -6.47 -6.02
C ALA A 23 -0.98 -7.88 -6.35
N HIS A 24 -0.47 -8.08 -7.56
CA HIS A 24 -0.10 -9.39 -8.08
C HIS A 24 1.27 -9.37 -8.74
N LEU A 25 1.96 -10.50 -8.69
CA LEU A 25 3.14 -10.78 -9.50
C LEU A 25 2.91 -12.14 -10.17
N ALA A 26 3.00 -12.18 -11.50
CA ALA A 26 2.82 -13.43 -12.23
C ALA A 26 3.98 -14.40 -11.93
N ALA A 27 3.72 -15.70 -11.89
CA ALA A 27 4.73 -16.71 -11.60
C ALA A 27 5.95 -16.64 -12.55
N LYS A 28 5.71 -16.34 -13.84
CA LYS A 28 6.78 -16.15 -14.84
C LYS A 28 7.70 -14.96 -14.55
N ASP A 29 7.25 -14.01 -13.74
CA ASP A 29 7.94 -12.77 -13.40
C ASP A 29 8.43 -12.79 -11.94
N ASN A 30 8.50 -13.98 -11.32
CA ASN A 30 8.89 -14.16 -9.91
C ASN A 30 10.28 -13.58 -9.56
N MET A 31 11.17 -13.39 -10.53
CA MET A 31 12.48 -12.72 -10.34
C MET A 31 12.46 -11.24 -10.75
N SER A 32 11.30 -10.66 -10.99
CA SER A 32 11.12 -9.31 -11.54
C SER A 32 9.98 -8.57 -10.82
N PRO A 33 10.17 -8.17 -9.55
CA PRO A 33 9.10 -7.56 -8.74
C PRO A 33 8.50 -6.30 -9.37
N GLU A 34 9.26 -5.59 -10.21
CA GLU A 34 8.81 -4.41 -10.96
C GLU A 34 7.84 -4.72 -12.12
N LYS A 35 7.59 -5.99 -12.42
CA LYS A 35 6.53 -6.43 -13.34
C LYS A 35 5.22 -6.74 -12.63
N ALA A 36 5.13 -6.44 -11.34
CA ALA A 36 3.89 -6.52 -10.62
C ALA A 36 2.80 -5.65 -11.27
N TYR A 37 1.56 -6.07 -11.08
CA TYR A 37 0.39 -5.42 -11.65
C TYR A 37 -0.76 -5.42 -10.65
N GLY A 38 -1.84 -4.74 -11.04
CA GLY A 38 -3.05 -4.61 -10.26
C GLY A 38 -3.28 -3.17 -9.81
N THR A 39 -4.09 -3.00 -8.77
CA THR A 39 -4.61 -1.69 -8.38
C THR A 39 -4.51 -1.42 -6.89
N PHE A 40 -4.49 -0.14 -6.55
CA PHE A 40 -4.72 0.32 -5.19
C PHE A 40 -5.79 1.40 -5.18
N SER A 41 -6.48 1.53 -4.06
CA SER A 41 -7.29 2.69 -3.75
C SER A 41 -7.04 3.18 -2.33
N PHE A 42 -7.22 4.48 -2.17
CA PHE A 42 -7.08 5.22 -0.93
C PHE A 42 -8.21 6.21 -0.82
N SER A 43 -8.74 6.39 0.38
CA SER A 43 -9.61 7.52 0.72
C SER A 43 -9.27 8.07 2.09
N HIS A 44 -9.41 9.37 2.25
CA HIS A 44 -9.30 10.06 3.52
C HIS A 44 -10.38 11.12 3.62
N TYR A 45 -11.30 10.92 4.55
CA TYR A 45 -12.38 11.85 4.85
C TYR A 45 -12.34 12.27 6.31
N LYS A 46 -12.49 13.57 6.55
CA LYS A 46 -12.61 14.18 7.87
C LYS A 46 -13.88 15.01 7.90
N ASN A 47 -14.80 14.70 8.80
CA ASN A 47 -16.11 15.37 8.86
C ASN A 47 -16.90 15.33 7.53
N GLY A 48 -16.69 14.28 6.71
CA GLY A 48 -17.34 14.13 5.40
C GLY A 48 -16.65 14.88 4.26
N GLU A 49 -15.66 15.75 4.54
CA GLU A 49 -14.83 16.40 3.55
C GLU A 49 -13.55 15.60 3.35
N GLY A 50 -13.11 15.43 2.10
CA GLY A 50 -11.95 14.58 1.85
C GLY A 50 -11.72 14.33 0.38
N ALA A 51 -10.83 13.38 0.12
CA ALA A 51 -10.43 13.00 -1.21
C ALA A 51 -10.18 11.50 -1.31
N TRP A 52 -10.14 11.02 -2.54
CA TRP A 52 -9.78 9.66 -2.88
C TRP A 52 -8.74 9.63 -4.01
N ALA A 53 -8.04 8.51 -4.08
CA ALA A 53 -7.13 8.19 -5.17
C ALA A 53 -7.26 6.71 -5.52
N LYS A 54 -7.19 6.40 -6.81
CA LYS A 54 -6.95 5.05 -7.33
C LYS A 54 -5.69 5.07 -8.17
N GLY A 55 -4.99 3.96 -8.20
CA GLY A 55 -3.80 3.86 -9.03
C GLY A 55 -3.46 2.45 -9.43
N ARG A 56 -2.47 2.40 -10.32
CA ARG A 56 -1.92 1.16 -10.87
C ARG A 56 -0.63 0.80 -10.15
N ILE A 57 -0.52 -0.47 -9.77
CA ILE A 57 0.67 -1.03 -9.15
C ILE A 57 1.73 -1.31 -10.23
N ASP A 58 2.99 -1.07 -9.88
CA ASP A 58 4.13 -1.34 -10.75
C ASP A 58 5.37 -1.85 -10.01
N CYS A 59 5.25 -2.14 -8.71
CA CYS A 59 6.15 -3.06 -8.04
C CYS A 59 5.43 -3.75 -6.87
N LEU A 60 5.79 -5.01 -6.62
CA LEU A 60 5.45 -5.74 -5.40
C LEU A 60 6.64 -6.60 -4.98
N MET A 61 7.13 -6.37 -3.75
CA MET A 61 8.10 -7.22 -3.07
C MET A 61 7.49 -7.71 -1.77
N THR A 62 7.70 -8.98 -1.42
CA THR A 62 7.27 -9.51 -0.13
C THR A 62 8.40 -10.25 0.57
N GLY A 63 8.37 -10.26 1.89
CA GLY A 63 9.32 -10.95 2.75
C GLY A 63 8.57 -11.42 4.01
N GLY A 64 8.46 -12.73 4.18
CA GLY A 64 7.58 -13.30 5.20
C GLY A 64 6.13 -12.84 5.00
N ARG A 65 5.57 -12.17 6.01
CA ARG A 65 4.22 -11.59 6.00
C ARG A 65 4.21 -10.07 5.75
N THR A 66 5.33 -9.50 5.36
CA THR A 66 5.45 -8.08 5.04
C THR A 66 5.54 -7.90 3.53
N ALA A 67 4.86 -6.89 3.01
CA ALA A 67 4.90 -6.49 1.61
C ALA A 67 5.30 -5.02 1.49
N VAL A 68 6.02 -4.71 0.42
CA VAL A 68 6.23 -3.35 -0.08
C VAL A 68 5.71 -3.33 -1.51
N MET A 69 4.86 -2.37 -1.83
CA MET A 69 4.43 -2.11 -3.20
C MET A 69 4.60 -0.64 -3.55
N THR A 70 4.73 -0.37 -4.84
CA THR A 70 4.60 0.99 -5.38
C THR A 70 3.56 1.03 -6.47
N GLY A 71 2.97 2.20 -6.65
CA GLY A 71 2.05 2.45 -7.75
C GLY A 71 1.92 3.93 -8.05
N VAL A 72 1.34 4.22 -9.21
CA VAL A 72 1.07 5.56 -9.70
C VAL A 72 -0.42 5.82 -9.68
N VAL A 73 -0.84 6.97 -9.16
CA VAL A 73 -2.24 7.41 -9.15
C VAL A 73 -2.69 7.66 -10.58
N THR A 74 -3.78 7.02 -10.99
CA THR A 74 -4.37 7.13 -12.32
C THR A 74 -5.75 7.79 -12.30
N GLU A 75 -6.41 7.85 -11.15
CA GLU A 75 -7.68 8.55 -10.96
C GLU A 75 -7.71 9.16 -9.55
N SER A 76 -8.22 10.39 -9.41
CA SER A 76 -8.21 11.12 -8.14
C SER A 76 -9.10 12.36 -8.24
N ASP A 77 -9.75 12.75 -7.16
CA ASP A 77 -10.38 14.08 -6.99
C ASP A 77 -9.47 15.09 -6.25
N SER A 78 -8.26 14.66 -5.88
CA SER A 78 -7.18 15.50 -5.37
C SER A 78 -6.09 15.80 -6.42
N PRO A 79 -5.18 16.77 -6.17
CA PRO A 79 -4.04 17.09 -7.03
C PRO A 79 -2.97 15.99 -7.18
N HIS A 80 -3.19 14.78 -6.62
CA HIS A 80 -2.20 13.70 -6.63
C HIS A 80 -2.21 12.82 -7.89
N LEU A 81 -2.96 13.20 -8.93
CA LEU A 81 -2.97 12.47 -10.20
C LEU A 81 -1.56 12.37 -10.80
N GLY A 82 -1.18 11.18 -11.28
CA GLY A 82 0.15 10.92 -11.85
C GLY A 82 1.26 10.78 -10.81
N ARG A 83 0.98 11.01 -9.52
CA ARG A 83 1.97 10.87 -8.46
C ARG A 83 2.14 9.41 -8.05
N ARG A 84 3.35 9.08 -7.65
CA ARG A 84 3.70 7.75 -7.14
C ARG A 84 3.59 7.69 -5.62
N VAL A 85 3.20 6.53 -5.12
CA VAL A 85 3.21 6.20 -3.70
C VAL A 85 3.93 4.88 -3.49
N GLY A 86 4.67 4.80 -2.38
CA GLY A 86 5.18 3.54 -1.86
C GLY A 86 4.40 3.17 -0.62
N ILE A 87 3.94 1.93 -0.54
CA ILE A 87 3.14 1.42 0.57
C ILE A 87 3.79 0.16 1.12
N SER A 88 3.85 0.04 2.44
CA SER A 88 4.23 -1.19 3.14
C SER A 88 3.06 -1.72 3.95
N VAL A 89 2.96 -3.04 4.03
CA VAL A 89 1.95 -3.75 4.81
C VAL A 89 2.63 -4.85 5.61
N THR A 90 2.19 -5.08 6.84
CA THR A 90 2.44 -6.35 7.53
C THR A 90 1.10 -7.02 7.81
N ASP A 91 0.94 -8.23 7.29
CA ASP A 91 -0.16 -9.14 7.57
C ASP A 91 0.16 -9.88 8.89
N ASP A 92 -0.53 -9.49 9.95
CA ASP A 92 -0.46 -10.15 11.26
C ASP A 92 -1.86 -10.63 11.68
N GLY A 93 -2.64 -11.07 10.70
CA GLY A 93 -4.01 -11.56 10.85
C GLY A 93 -4.98 -10.45 11.23
N HIS A 94 -5.20 -10.24 12.54
CA HIS A 94 -6.12 -9.21 13.03
C HIS A 94 -5.40 -7.94 13.55
N ARG A 95 -4.09 -7.86 13.33
CA ARG A 95 -3.21 -6.80 13.84
C ARG A 95 -2.36 -6.19 12.74
N ASP A 96 -2.94 -6.11 11.55
CA ASP A 96 -2.26 -5.58 10.39
C ASP A 96 -1.72 -4.18 10.61
N ARG A 97 -0.65 -3.89 9.89
CA ARG A 97 0.04 -2.60 9.92
C ARG A 97 0.24 -2.09 8.51
N LEU A 98 0.27 -0.76 8.39
CA LEU A 98 0.43 -0.09 7.11
C LEU A 98 1.44 1.06 7.22
N GLY A 99 2.19 1.31 6.17
CA GLY A 99 3.08 2.46 6.03
C GLY A 99 2.95 3.02 4.62
N TYR A 100 3.15 4.32 4.45
CA TYR A 100 3.08 4.95 3.13
C TYR A 100 3.99 6.16 3.03
N THR A 101 4.57 6.41 1.86
CA THR A 101 5.52 7.50 1.67
C THR A 101 4.90 8.89 1.79
N TRP A 102 3.58 9.02 1.55
CA TRP A 102 2.87 10.29 1.73
C TRP A 102 2.70 10.72 3.20
N SER A 103 3.10 9.90 4.16
CA SER A 103 3.17 10.33 5.57
C SER A 103 4.36 11.26 5.84
N ASN A 104 5.29 11.42 4.89
CA ASN A 104 6.43 12.31 5.01
C ASN A 104 5.98 13.78 4.78
N PRO A 105 6.40 14.75 5.62
CA PRO A 105 6.09 16.17 5.42
C PRO A 105 6.49 16.71 4.04
N ASP A 106 7.57 16.20 3.45
CA ASP A 106 8.06 16.60 2.12
C ASP A 106 7.54 15.68 1.01
N ALA A 107 6.48 14.91 1.27
CA ALA A 107 5.93 13.93 0.34
C ALA A 107 5.70 14.52 -1.05
N ASP A 108 5.25 15.77 -1.17
CA ASP A 108 4.97 16.44 -2.45
C ASP A 108 6.19 16.59 -3.37
N ARG A 109 7.39 16.60 -2.81
CA ARG A 109 8.65 16.70 -3.55
C ARG A 109 9.36 15.35 -3.69
N LEU A 110 8.83 14.32 -3.04
CA LEU A 110 9.45 13.01 -3.03
C LEU A 110 9.18 12.28 -4.34
N GLU A 111 10.25 12.00 -5.07
CA GLU A 111 10.25 10.97 -6.11
C GLU A 111 10.45 9.62 -5.42
N VAL A 112 9.42 8.76 -5.48
CA VAL A 112 9.46 7.46 -4.83
C VAL A 112 10.07 6.43 -5.79
N PRO A 113 11.21 5.80 -5.48
CA PRO A 113 11.70 4.68 -6.28
C PRO A 113 10.70 3.52 -6.26
N ARG A 114 10.67 2.69 -7.31
CA ARG A 114 9.89 1.45 -7.29
C ARG A 114 10.34 0.56 -6.12
N CYS A 115 9.38 -0.17 -5.58
CA CYS A 115 9.61 -1.13 -4.49
C CYS A 115 10.12 -0.53 -3.17
N MET A 116 9.97 0.78 -2.94
CA MET A 116 10.41 1.46 -1.72
C MET A 116 9.21 2.08 -0.97
N SER A 117 9.21 2.00 0.37
CA SER A 117 8.20 2.64 1.22
C SER A 117 8.74 2.93 2.62
N ALA A 118 7.95 3.68 3.42
CA ALA A 118 8.15 3.81 4.86
C ALA A 118 7.82 2.50 5.59
N PRO A 119 8.33 2.27 6.81
CA PRO A 119 7.96 1.10 7.62
C PRO A 119 6.45 1.05 7.92
N PRO A 120 5.86 -0.13 8.19
CA PRO A 120 4.43 -0.25 8.46
C PRO A 120 4.11 0.18 9.91
N PHE A 121 3.98 1.48 10.14
CA PHE A 121 3.82 2.07 11.48
C PHE A 121 2.35 2.25 11.89
N GLU A 122 1.44 2.50 10.94
CA GLU A 122 0.03 2.74 11.19
C GLU A 122 -0.65 1.50 11.76
N LYS A 123 -1.54 1.71 12.72
CA LYS A 123 -2.44 0.67 13.22
C LYS A 123 -3.70 0.67 12.38
N VAL A 124 -4.23 -0.51 12.07
CA VAL A 124 -5.57 -0.63 11.50
C VAL A 124 -6.63 -0.63 12.59
N LYS A 125 -7.85 -0.19 12.25
CA LYS A 125 -9.02 -0.23 13.12
C LYS A 125 -9.38 -1.69 13.37
N LYS A 126 -9.66 -2.03 14.64
CA LYS A 126 -10.09 -3.38 15.04
C LYS A 126 -11.32 -3.82 14.23
N GLY A 127 -11.28 -5.03 13.68
CA GLY A 127 -12.32 -5.59 12.83
C GLY A 127 -12.21 -5.18 11.35
N THR A 128 -11.16 -4.45 11.00
CA THR A 128 -10.71 -4.21 9.61
C THR A 128 -9.28 -4.70 9.47
N GLY A 129 -8.70 -4.67 8.27
CA GLY A 129 -7.39 -5.27 8.02
C GLY A 129 -7.57 -6.76 7.77
N ASP A 130 -7.79 -7.08 6.49
CA ASP A 130 -7.81 -8.44 5.96
C ASP A 130 -6.70 -8.59 4.91
N PHE A 131 -5.57 -7.92 5.12
CA PHE A 131 -4.47 -8.01 4.16
C PHE A 131 -3.97 -9.44 4.10
N GLN A 132 -3.79 -9.94 2.88
CA GLN A 132 -3.20 -11.23 2.62
C GLN A 132 -1.87 -11.04 1.91
N VAL A 133 -0.77 -11.32 2.61
CA VAL A 133 0.58 -11.27 2.05
C VAL A 133 1.10 -12.68 1.82
N LEU A 134 1.29 -13.04 0.55
CA LEU A 134 1.96 -14.28 0.18
C LEU A 134 3.48 -14.09 0.22
N PRO A 135 4.24 -15.02 0.81
CA PRO A 135 5.70 -14.92 0.87
C PRO A 135 6.30 -15.08 -0.52
N TRP A 136 7.25 -14.21 -0.85
CA TRP A 136 8.03 -14.30 -2.08
C TRP A 136 8.99 -15.48 -1.99
N ARG A 137 9.10 -16.23 -3.08
CA ARG A 137 9.97 -17.41 -3.19
C ARG A 137 10.92 -17.23 -4.38
N PRO A 138 11.92 -16.35 -4.29
CA PRO A 138 12.89 -16.19 -5.36
C PRO A 138 13.65 -17.50 -5.62
N GLU A 139 13.92 -17.78 -6.88
CA GLU A 139 14.73 -18.91 -7.31
C GLU A 139 16.19 -18.47 -7.35
N TYR A 140 16.99 -18.98 -6.41
CA TYR A 140 18.42 -18.79 -6.43
C TYR A 140 19.06 -19.93 -7.23
N ARG A 141 19.91 -19.59 -8.20
CA ARG A 141 20.78 -20.61 -8.81
C ARG A 141 21.76 -21.07 -7.74
N THR A 142 21.67 -22.34 -7.38
CA THR A 142 22.77 -23.03 -6.69
C THR A 142 23.76 -23.40 -7.78
N ASP A 143 24.85 -22.64 -7.88
CA ASP A 143 26.04 -23.05 -8.62
C ASP A 143 26.67 -24.31 -8.01
#